data_AF-A0AAW9BQ21-F1
#
_entry.id   AF-A0AAW9BQ21-F1
#
_cell.length_a   1.000
_cell.length_b   1.000
_cell.length_c   1.000
_cell.angle_alpha   90.00
_cell.angle_beta   90.00
_cell.angle_gamma   90.00
#
_symmetry.space_group_name_H-M   'P 1'
#
loop_
_entity.id
_entity.type
_entity.pdbx_description
1 polymer ?
#
loop_
_entity_poly.entity_id
_entity_poly.type
_entity_poly.pdbx_seq_one_letter_code
_entity_poly.pdbx_strand_id
1 'polypeptide(L)'
;MEFFSFLMNDVLSEPAVLVGLIALIGLIAQKKPVTECIKGTVKTILGFIVLGAGAGLVVSSLGDFATIFQHAFGITGVVPNNEAI
;
A
#
# COMPACT_ATOMS: atom_id res chain seq x y z
N MET A 1 26.07 -8.66 -1.03
CA MET A 1 24.75 -9.33 -0.98
C MET A 1 23.74 -8.54 -0.16
N GLU A 2 24.14 -7.88 0.93
CA GLU A 2 23.18 -7.14 1.78
C GLU A 2 22.47 -5.96 1.10
N PHE A 3 23.16 -5.19 0.25
CA PHE A 3 22.53 -4.08 -0.47
C PHE A 3 21.38 -4.53 -1.39
N PHE A 4 21.55 -5.67 -2.09
CA PHE A 4 20.50 -6.22 -2.94
C PHE A 4 19.33 -6.77 -2.12
N SER A 5 19.60 -7.38 -0.96
CA SER A 5 18.57 -7.84 -0.04
C SER A 5 17.77 -6.68 0.55
N PHE A 6 18.42 -5.58 0.92
CA PHE A 6 17.76 -4.34 1.38
C PHE A 6 16.87 -3.74 0.28
N LEU A 7 17.39 -3.63 -0.95
CA LEU A 7 16.62 -3.08 -2.06
C LEU A 7 15.37 -3.92 -2.36
N MET A 8 15.50 -5.25 -2.34
CA MET A 8 14.39 -6.15 -2.65
C MET A 8 13.37 -6.22 -1.51
N ASN A 9 13.83 -6.45 -0.27
CA ASN A 9 12.95 -6.78 0.85
C ASN A 9 12.40 -5.54 1.56
N ASP A 10 13.15 -4.44 1.61
CA ASP A 10 12.72 -3.27 2.43
C ASP A 10 12.23 -2.11 1.57
N VAL A 11 12.76 -1.94 0.34
CA VAL A 11 12.41 -0.81 -0.54
C VAL A 11 11.34 -1.19 -1.56
N LEU A 12 11.51 -2.30 -2.26
CA LEU A 12 10.59 -2.74 -3.31
C LEU A 12 9.35 -3.45 -2.76
N SER A 13 9.44 -4.02 -1.55
CA SER A 13 8.32 -4.73 -0.93
C SER A 13 7.34 -3.80 -0.19
N GLU A 14 7.74 -2.54 0.07
CA GLU A 14 6.88 -1.54 0.70
C GLU A 14 6.33 -0.56 -0.37
N PRO A 15 5.04 -0.65 -0.73
CA PRO A 15 4.48 0.14 -1.82
C PRO A 15 4.62 1.66 -1.62
N ALA A 16 4.49 2.13 -0.38
CA ALA A 16 4.60 3.55 -0.06
C ALA A 16 5.99 4.11 -0.39
N VAL A 17 7.04 3.35 -0.10
CA VAL A 17 8.44 3.73 -0.37
C VAL A 17 8.71 3.71 -1.87
N LEU A 18 8.24 2.67 -2.58
CA LEU A 18 8.39 2.54 -4.03
C LEU A 18 7.77 3.73 -4.77
N VAL A 19 6.54 4.10 -4.43
CA VAL A 19 5.84 5.23 -5.08
C VAL A 19 6.48 6.57 -4.69
N GLY A 20 6.97 6.70 -3.46
CA GLY A 20 7.78 7.85 -3.02
C GLY A 20 9.05 8.04 -3.86
N LEU A 21 9.76 6.95 -4.17
CA LEU A 21 10.94 6.97 -5.03
C LEU A 21 10.61 7.36 -6.46
N ILE A 22 9.52 6.85 -7.02
CA ILE A 22 9.05 7.25 -8.36
C ILE A 22 8.79 8.76 -8.40
N ALA A 23 8.12 9.31 -7.37
CA ALA A 23 7.87 10.74 -7.28
C ALA A 23 9.17 11.55 -7.13
N LEU A 24 10.12 11.09 -6.32
CA LEU A 24 11.43 11.73 -6.17
C LEU A 24 12.17 11.82 -7.51
N ILE A 25 12.28 10.69 -8.22
CA ILE A 25 12.92 10.62 -9.54
C ILE A 25 12.21 11.55 -10.52
N GLY A 26 10.88 11.55 -10.53
CA GLY A 26 10.09 12.44 -11.39
C GLY A 26 10.32 13.93 -11.10
N LEU A 27 10.42 14.33 -9.84
CA LEU A 27 10.66 15.73 -9.45
C LEU A 27 12.09 16.18 -9.78
N ILE A 28 13.07 15.29 -9.60
CA ILE A 28 14.47 15.53 -10.01
C ILE A 28 14.56 15.66 -11.53
N ALA A 29 13.90 14.77 -12.28
CA ALA A 29 13.86 14.83 -13.75
C ALA A 29 13.23 16.14 -14.26
N GLN A 30 12.24 16.66 -13.53
CA GLN A 30 11.62 17.97 -13.79
C GLN A 30 12.47 19.16 -13.31
N LYS A 31 13.68 18.93 -12.77
CA LYS A 31 14.60 19.97 -12.25
C LYS A 31 13.97 20.89 -11.20
N LYS A 32 13.09 20.33 -10.38
CA LYS A 32 12.44 21.04 -9.27
C LYS A 32 13.47 21.39 -8.19
N PRO A 33 13.27 22.50 -7.43
CA PRO A 33 14.15 22.83 -6.31
C PRO A 33 14.10 21.72 -5.26
N VAL A 34 15.22 21.48 -4.57
CA VAL A 34 15.39 20.38 -3.59
C VAL A 34 14.27 20.38 -2.55
N THR A 35 13.86 21.56 -2.08
CA THR A 35 12.74 21.71 -1.14
C THR A 35 11.43 21.16 -1.68
N GLU A 36 11.13 21.36 -2.98
CA GLU A 36 9.94 20.79 -3.62
C GLU A 36 10.07 19.28 -3.81
N CYS A 37 11.27 18.77 -4.13
CA CYS A 37 11.52 17.34 -4.25
C CYS A 37 11.21 16.62 -2.92
N ILE A 38 11.79 17.11 -1.81
CA ILE A 38 11.57 16.51 -0.49
C ILE A 38 10.09 16.61 -0.09
N LYS A 39 9.45 17.78 -0.24
CA LYS A 39 8.03 17.95 0.08
C LYS A 39 7.15 17.01 -0.75
N GLY A 40 7.42 16.91 -2.05
CA GLY A 40 6.65 16.09 -2.97
C GLY A 40 6.77 14.61 -2.63
N THR A 41 7.99 14.12 -2.41
CA THR A 41 8.23 12.73 -2.01
C THR A 41 7.53 12.38 -0.70
N VAL A 42 7.66 13.22 0.33
CA VAL A 42 6.99 12.99 1.62
C VAL A 42 5.46 12.98 1.46
N LYS A 43 4.90 13.92 0.69
CA LYS A 43 3.46 13.97 0.41
C LYS A 43 2.97 12.70 -0.28
N THR A 44 3.75 12.18 -1.23
CA THR A 44 3.42 10.93 -1.93
C THR A 44 3.42 9.73 -0.99
N ILE A 45 4.46 9.58 -0.16
CA ILE A 45 4.55 8.51 0.84
C ILE A 45 3.36 8.57 1.80
N LEU A 46 3.09 9.75 2.37
CA LEU A 46 1.96 9.96 3.28
C LEU A 46 0.61 9.64 2.60
N GLY A 47 0.44 10.03 1.33
CA GLY A 47 -0.75 9.70 0.56
C GLY A 47 -0.95 8.19 0.46
N PHE A 48 0.11 7.44 0.20
CA PHE A 48 0.04 5.99 0.10
C PHE A 48 -0.25 5.32 1.45
N ILE A 49 0.32 5.81 2.55
CA ILE A 49 0.03 5.33 3.91
C ILE A 49 -1.45 5.52 4.24
N VAL A 50 -2.01 6.70 3.94
CA VAL A 50 -3.44 6.99 4.17
C VAL A 50 -4.33 6.08 3.32
N LEU A 51 -3.96 5.85 2.06
CA LEU A 51 -4.68 4.90 1.19
C LEU A 51 -4.64 3.48 1.75
N GLY A 52 -3.48 3.00 2.20
CA GLY A 52 -3.34 1.68 2.82
C GLY A 52 -4.17 1.54 4.09
N ALA A 53 -4.14 2.54 4.96
CA ALA A 53 -4.96 2.56 6.16
C ALA A 53 -6.46 2.51 5.83
N GLY A 54 -6.91 3.32 4.86
CA GLY A 54 -8.31 3.31 4.41
C GLY A 54 -8.73 1.99 3.79
N ALA A 55 -7.88 1.40 2.93
CA ALA A 55 -8.12 0.10 2.33
C ALA A 55 -8.25 -1.01 3.37
N GLY A 56 -7.37 -1.02 4.39
CA GLY A 56 -7.43 -1.98 5.50
C GLY A 56 -8.75 -1.91 6.27
N LEU A 57 -9.26 -0.70 6.53
CA LEU A 57 -10.57 -0.52 7.18
C LEU A 57 -11.72 -1.09 6.33
N VAL A 58 -11.68 -0.88 5.01
CA VAL A 58 -12.68 -1.41 4.08
C VAL A 58 -12.62 -2.94 4.05
N VAL A 59 -11.42 -3.52 3.92
CA VAL A 59 -11.22 -4.98 3.89
C VAL A 59 -11.68 -5.61 5.21
N SER A 60 -11.34 -5.02 6.36
CA SER A 60 -11.80 -5.50 7.67
C SER A 60 -13.33 -5.51 7.76
N SER A 61 -13.98 -4.43 7.30
CA SER A 61 -15.44 -4.32 7.32
C SER A 61 -16.10 -5.38 6.42
N LEU A 62 -15.50 -5.67 5.27
CA LEU A 62 -15.94 -6.75 4.38
C LEU A 62 -15.72 -8.13 4.99
N GLY A 63 -14.63 -8.32 5.75
CA GLY A 63 -14.38 -9.53 6.52
C GLY A 63 -15.46 -9.80 7.55
N ASP A 64 -15.80 -8.80 8.37
CA ASP A 64 -16.88 -8.89 9.37
C ASP A 64 -18.24 -9.19 8.71
N PHE A 65 -18.53 -8.53 7.59
CA PHE A 65 -19.72 -8.81 6.79
C PHE A 65 -19.76 -10.26 6.31
N ALA A 66 -18.63 -10.78 5.79
CA ALA A 66 -18.55 -12.16 5.33
C ALA A 66 -18.82 -13.16 6.46
N THR A 67 -18.34 -12.90 7.67
CA THR A 67 -18.63 -13.74 8.86
C THR A 67 -20.11 -13.73 9.23
N ILE A 68 -20.75 -12.56 9.26
CA ILE A 68 -22.19 -12.44 9.54
C ILE A 68 -23.00 -13.18 8.47
N PHE A 69 -22.64 -13.01 7.20
CA PHE A 69 -23.31 -13.65 6.08
C PHE A 69 -23.21 -15.17 6.13
N GLN A 70 -22.02 -15.71 6.43
CA GLN A 70 -21.82 -17.16 6.61
C GLN A 70 -22.67 -17.71 7.77
N HIS A 71 -22.72 -17.01 8.90
CA HIS A 71 -23.53 -17.44 10.05
C HIS A 71 -25.04 -17.35 9.79
N ALA A 72 -25.49 -16.29 9.11
CA ALA A 72 -26.91 -16.07 8.84
C ALA A 72 -27.50 -17.05 7.80
N PHE A 73 -26.71 -17.45 6.81
CA PHE A 73 -27.17 -18.31 5.71
C PHE A 73 -26.63 -19.75 5.78
N GLY A 74 -25.86 -20.09 6.82
CA GLY A 74 -25.30 -21.44 7.00
C GLY A 74 -24.29 -21.85 5.91
N ILE A 75 -23.72 -20.88 5.19
CA ILE A 75 -22.79 -21.13 4.09
C ILE A 75 -21.41 -21.38 4.69
N THR A 76 -20.90 -22.60 4.52
CA THR A 76 -19.51 -22.95 4.88
C THR A 76 -18.66 -22.81 3.62
N GLY A 77 -17.95 -21.69 3.48
CA GLY A 77 -17.09 -21.44 2.32
C GLY A 77 -16.41 -20.08 2.39
N VAL A 78 -15.28 -19.95 1.70
CA VAL A 78 -14.56 -18.68 1.58
C VAL A 78 -15.28 -17.77 0.58
N VAL A 79 -15.45 -16.49 0.91
CA VAL A 79 -15.83 -15.49 -0.08
C VAL A 79 -14.59 -15.24 -0.94
N PRO A 80 -14.60 -15.54 -2.25
CA PRO A 80 -13.41 -15.39 -3.08
C PRO A 80 -13.02 -13.91 -3.19
N ASN A 81 -12.02 -13.54 -2.41
CA ASN A 81 -11.22 -12.32 -2.45
C ASN A 81 -9.86 -12.71 -3.07
N ASN A 82 -9.17 -11.78 -3.73
CA ASN A 82 -7.79 -11.93 -4.20
C ASN A 82 -6.76 -12.38 -3.12
N GLU A 83 -7.17 -12.52 -1.85
CA GLU A 83 -6.42 -13.07 -0.70
C GLU A 83 -6.90 -14.45 -0.21
N ALA A 84 -7.99 -15.00 -0.77
CA ALA A 84 -8.51 -16.30 -0.38
C ALA A 84 -7.75 -17.42 -1.11
N ILE A 85 -6.73 -17.97 -0.44
CA ILE A 85 -6.12 -19.28 -0.77
C ILE A 85 -6.86 -20.36 0.03
#